data_AF-A0A4Q6GFN7-F1
#
_entry.id   AF-A0A4Q6GFN7-F1
#
_cell.length_a   1.000
_cell.length_b   1.000
_cell.length_c   1.000
_cell.angle_alpha   90.00
_cell.angle_beta   90.00
_cell.angle_gamma   90.00
#
_symmetry.space_group_name_H-M   'P 1'
#
loop_
_entity.id
_entity.type
_entity.pdbx_description
1 polymer ?
#
loop_
_entity_poly.entity_id
_entity_poly.type
_entity_poly.pdbx_seq_one_letter_code
_entity_poly.pdbx_strand_id
1 'polypeptide(L)' 'CTPAVQPWTTAAVKPTWHTGDAQHVAPLNAAPAGRERLELAIAYLDLGDVDTARDLLNEVAAGGDAAARNEATQLLREIG' A
#
# COMPACT_ATOMS: atom_id res chain seq x y z
N CYS A 1 9.68 52.30 -20.92
CA CYS A 1 10.44 51.04 -20.97
C CYS A 1 9.49 49.88 -20.71
N THR A 2 9.09 49.15 -21.74
CA THR A 2 8.28 47.92 -21.63
C THR A 2 9.20 46.74 -21.29
N PRO A 3 8.91 45.91 -20.27
CA PRO A 3 9.64 44.67 -20.08
C PRO A 3 9.13 43.63 -21.08
N ALA A 4 10.02 43.11 -21.91
CA ALA A 4 9.75 42.00 -22.81
C ALA A 4 9.55 40.72 -21.99
N VAL A 5 8.36 40.11 -22.11
CA VAL A 5 8.05 38.81 -21.53
C VAL A 5 8.62 37.75 -22.45
N GLN A 6 9.64 37.02 -22.01
CA GLN A 6 10.17 35.90 -22.79
C GLN A 6 9.30 34.66 -22.56
N PRO A 7 8.87 33.95 -23.63
CA PRO A 7 8.22 32.67 -23.48
C PRO A 7 9.32 31.64 -23.14
N TRP A 8 9.45 31.32 -21.86
CA TRP A 8 10.23 30.17 -21.44
C TRP A 8 9.47 28.93 -21.94
N THR A 9 9.87 28.42 -23.09
CA THR A 9 9.42 27.13 -23.57
C THR A 9 9.91 26.09 -22.57
N THR A 10 9.03 25.65 -21.68
CA THR A 10 9.22 24.41 -20.92
C THR A 10 9.20 23.27 -21.92
N ALA A 11 10.38 22.93 -22.44
CA ALA A 11 10.62 21.56 -22.87
C ALA A 11 10.40 20.71 -21.62
N ALA A 12 9.33 19.91 -21.62
CA ALA A 12 8.95 19.04 -20.51
C ALA A 12 10.07 18.01 -20.27
N VAL A 13 11.09 18.41 -19.51
CA VAL A 13 12.04 17.51 -18.89
C VAL A 13 11.25 16.76 -17.84
N LYS A 14 10.84 15.54 -18.19
CA LYS A 14 10.30 14.60 -17.22
C LYS A 14 11.39 14.44 -16.16
N PRO A 15 11.13 14.73 -14.88
CA PRO A 15 12.13 14.50 -13.84
C PRO A 15 12.58 13.05 -13.93
N THR A 16 13.88 12.77 -13.80
CA THR A 16 14.43 11.41 -13.80
C THR A 16 13.74 10.48 -12.78
N TRP A 17 13.11 11.04 -11.75
CA TRP A 17 12.28 10.33 -10.77
C TRP A 17 11.00 9.72 -11.35
N HIS A 18 10.46 10.28 -12.43
CA HIS A 18 9.37 9.68 -13.20
C HIS A 18 9.94 8.85 -14.35
N THR A 19 10.75 7.85 -13.99
CA THR A 19 11.02 6.73 -14.89
C THR A 19 9.76 5.88 -14.88
N GLY A 20 9.01 5.93 -15.98
CA GLY A 20 7.69 5.31 -16.16
C GLY A 20 7.74 3.79 -16.22
N ASP A 21 8.20 3.18 -15.15
CA ASP A 21 7.99 1.79 -14.84
C ASP A 21 7.55 1.79 -13.38
N ALA A 22 6.30 1.38 -13.13
CA ALA A 22 5.85 1.05 -11.79
C ALA A 22 6.61 -0.20 -11.35
N GLN A 23 7.91 -0.02 -11.11
CA GLN A 23 8.80 -1.06 -10.66
C GLN A 23 8.18 -1.56 -9.37
N HIS A 24 7.71 -2.79 -9.42
CA HIS A 24 7.33 -3.55 -8.24
C HIS A 24 8.59 -3.63 -7.39
N VAL A 25 8.76 -2.63 -6.51
CA VAL A 25 9.80 -2.58 -5.51
C VAL A 25 9.55 -3.76 -4.58
N ALA A 26 10.19 -4.88 -4.89
CA ALA A 26 10.20 -6.03 -4.01
C ALA A 26 10.70 -5.55 -2.64
N PRO A 27 9.96 -5.80 -1.54
CA PRO A 27 10.38 -5.35 -0.22
C PRO A 27 11.77 -5.89 0.10
N LEU A 28 12.76 -4.99 0.14
CA LEU A 28 14.17 -5.30 0.43
C LEU A 28 14.36 -5.82 1.87
N ASN A 29 13.30 -5.74 2.66
CA ASN A 29 13.15 -6.42 3.92
C ASN A 29 11.75 -7.05 3.88
N ALA A 30 11.63 -8.36 3.77
CA ALA A 30 10.43 -9.03 4.22
C ALA A 30 10.45 -8.95 5.75
N ALA A 31 10.19 -7.77 6.32
CA ALA A 31 9.39 -7.76 7.54
C ALA A 31 8.22 -8.71 7.27
N PRO A 32 7.75 -9.50 8.26
CA PRO A 32 6.70 -10.48 8.02
C PRO A 32 5.53 -9.72 7.41
N ALA A 33 5.38 -9.77 6.09
CA ALA A 33 4.55 -8.80 5.40
C ALA A 33 3.07 -9.05 5.75
N GLY A 34 2.78 -10.21 6.34
CA GLY A 34 1.51 -10.51 6.99
C GLY A 34 1.24 -9.66 8.24
N ARG A 35 2.27 -9.24 9.00
CA ARG A 35 2.11 -8.41 10.21
C ARG A 35 1.70 -6.99 9.86
N GLU A 36 2.39 -6.34 8.93
CA GLU A 36 2.02 -4.98 8.46
C GLU A 36 0.63 -4.97 7.83
N ARG A 37 0.29 -6.00 7.03
CA ARG A 37 -1.05 -6.14 6.46
C ARG A 37 -2.12 -6.40 7.52
N LEU A 38 -1.81 -7.17 8.56
CA LEU A 38 -2.72 -7.40 9.68
C LEU A 38 -3.01 -6.11 10.44
N GLU A 39 -1.97 -5.30 10.72
CA GLU A 39 -2.13 -3.99 11.37
C GLU A 39 -2.99 -3.05 10.52
N LEU A 40 -2.79 -3.05 9.20
CA LEU A 40 -3.60 -2.27 8.28
C LEU A 40 -5.07 -2.74 8.29
N ALA A 41 -5.32 -4.05 8.28
CA ALA A 41 -6.67 -4.60 8.34
C ALA A 41 -7.39 -4.19 9.63
N ILE A 42 -6.70 -4.22 10.77
CA ILE A 42 -7.25 -3.76 12.05
C ILE A 42 -7.62 -2.27 11.98
N ALA A 43 -6.76 -1.43 11.40
CA ALA A 43 -7.07 -0.01 11.21
C ALA A 43 -8.32 0.22 10.33
N TYR A 44 -8.54 -0.62 9.30
CA TYR A 44 -9.77 -0.58 8.51
C TYR A 44 -11.01 -1.04 9.30
N LEU A 45 -10.87 -2.06 10.17
CA LEU A 45 -11.95 -2.45 11.09
C LEU A 45 -12.33 -1.32 12.04
N ASP A 46 -11.34 -0.61 12.59
CA ASP A 46 -11.55 0.54 13.48
C ASP A 46 -12.26 1.71 12.76
N LEU A 47 -12.05 1.85 11.45
CA LEU A 47 -12.76 2.81 10.60
C LEU A 47 -14.20 2.35 10.26
N GLY A 48 -14.50 1.05 10.44
CA GLY A 48 -15.76 0.42 10.07
C GLY A 48 -15.81 -0.13 8.63
N ASP A 49 -14.69 -0.13 7.91
CA ASP A 49 -14.57 -0.69 6.57
C ASP A 49 -14.26 -2.20 6.65
N VAL A 50 -15.31 -2.97 6.94
CA VAL A 50 -15.20 -4.41 7.14
C VAL A 50 -14.85 -5.14 5.84
N ASP A 51 -15.31 -4.65 4.68
CA ASP A 51 -15.03 -5.27 3.38
C ASP A 51 -13.53 -5.21 3.03
N THR A 52 -12.91 -4.03 3.15
CA THR A 52 -11.47 -3.87 2.90
C THR A 52 -10.64 -4.62 3.92
N ALA A 53 -11.03 -4.58 5.20
CA ALA A 53 -10.37 -5.37 6.23
C ALA A 53 -10.45 -6.87 5.92
N ARG A 54 -11.59 -7.38 5.47
CA ARG A 54 -11.78 -8.80 5.14
C ARG A 54 -10.87 -9.24 4.00
N ASP A 55 -10.70 -8.41 2.97
CA ASP A 55 -9.79 -8.70 1.85
C ASP A 55 -8.34 -8.83 2.33
N LEU A 56 -7.87 -7.83 3.09
CA LEU A 56 -6.52 -7.83 3.69
C LEU A 56 -6.30 -9.02 4.63
N LEU A 57 -7.29 -9.38 5.45
CA LEU A 57 -7.19 -10.55 6.35
C LEU A 57 -7.09 -11.87 5.57
N ASN A 58 -7.76 -11.98 4.41
CA ASN A 58 -7.61 -13.15 3.54
C ASN A 58 -6.20 -13.20 2.91
N GLU A 59 -5.63 -12.07 2.53
CA GLU A 59 -4.24 -12.00 2.06
C GLU A 59 -3.24 -12.42 3.15
N VAL A 60 -3.44 -11.96 4.39
CA VAL A 60 -2.63 -12.37 5.55
C VAL A 60 -2.78 -13.86 5.82
N ALA A 61 -4.00 -14.39 5.71
CA ALA A 61 -4.28 -15.81 5.92
C ALA A 61 -3.63 -16.70 4.84
N ALA A 62 -3.49 -16.20 3.62
CA ALA A 62 -2.78 -16.85 2.52
C ALA A 62 -1.25 -16.66 2.58
N GLY A 63 -0.76 -15.76 3.44
CA GLY A 63 0.65 -15.43 3.59
C GLY A 63 1.49 -16.47 4.37
N GLY A 64 2.80 -16.23 4.44
CA GLY A 64 3.77 -17.13 5.08
C GLY A 64 4.00 -16.91 6.58
N ASP A 65 3.42 -15.88 7.19
CA ASP A 65 3.61 -15.59 8.62
C ASP A 65 2.58 -16.34 9.47
N ALA A 66 3.04 -17.37 10.19
CA ALA A 66 2.14 -18.24 10.94
C ALA A 66 1.40 -17.53 12.08
N ALA A 67 2.04 -16.54 12.73
CA ALA A 67 1.43 -15.79 13.82
C ALA A 67 0.34 -14.86 13.28
N ALA A 68 0.66 -14.05 12.26
CA ALA A 68 -0.30 -13.14 11.63
C ALA A 68 -1.46 -13.90 10.98
N ARG A 69 -1.20 -15.04 10.34
CA ARG A 69 -2.25 -15.92 9.78
C ARG A 69 -3.23 -16.39 10.87
N ASN A 70 -2.73 -16.76 12.05
CA ASN A 70 -3.59 -17.27 13.12
C ASN A 70 -4.50 -16.17 13.67
N GLU A 71 -3.95 -14.96 13.86
CA GLU A 71 -4.73 -13.77 14.25
C GLU A 71 -5.74 -13.39 13.17
N ALA A 72 -5.34 -13.39 11.89
CA ALA A 72 -6.25 -13.07 10.80
C ALA A 72 -7.42 -14.07 10.69
N THR A 73 -7.15 -15.36 10.89
CA THR A 73 -8.19 -16.41 10.89
C THR A 73 -9.15 -16.23 12.06
N GLN A 74 -8.68 -15.74 13.21
CA GLN A 74 -9.54 -15.41 14.34
C GLN A 74 -10.47 -14.25 14.01
N LEU A 75 -9.93 -13.13 13.52
CA LEU A 75 -10.69 -11.95 13.16
C LEU A 75 -11.74 -12.25 12.08
N LEU A 76 -11.38 -13.04 11.05
CA LEU A 76 -12.32 -13.47 10.00
C LEU A 76 -13.51 -14.27 10.55
N ARG A 77 -13.36 -14.98 11.67
CA ARG A 77 -14.47 -15.67 12.34
C ARG A 77 -15.33 -14.75 13.20
N GLU A 78 -14.79 -13.61 13.63
CA GLU A 78 -15.53 -12.63 14.43
C GLU A 78 -16.39 -11.71 13.56
N ILE A 79 -15.91 -11.39 12.36
CA ILE A 79 -16.62 -10.51 11.40
C ILE A 79 -17.46 -11.25 10.35
N GLY A 80 -17.29 -12.58 10.22
CA GLY A 80 -18.02 -13.44 9.29
C GLY A 80 -19.26 -14.06 9.89
#